data_AF-A0A2H0AZ72-F1
#
_entry.id   AF-A0A2H0AZ72-F1
#
_cell.length_a   1.000
_cell.length_b   1.000
_cell.length_c   1.000
_cell.angle_alpha   90.00
_cell.angle_beta   90.00
_cell.angle_gamma   90.00
#
_symmetry.space_group_name_H-M   'P 1'
#
loop_
_entity.id
_entity.type
_entity.pdbx_description
1 polymer ?
#
loop_
_entity_poly.entity_id
_entity_poly.type
_entity_poly.pdbx_seq_one_letter_code
_entity_poly.pdbx_strand_id
1 'polypeptide(L)' 'KEGAANKALIALLSKHFDVAKSQVKIISGLTSRNKVVEI' A
#
# COMPACT_ATOMS: atom_id res chain seq x y z
N LYS A 1 4.36 -3.05 -16.67
CA LYS A 1 3.53 -2.25 -15.72
C LYS A 1 3.64 -2.87 -14.33
N GLU A 2 4.78 -2.74 -13.69
CA GLU A 2 5.01 -3.35 -12.36
C GLU A 2 4.74 -2.30 -11.27
N GLY A 3 4.13 -2.72 -10.16
CA GLY A 3 3.89 -1.85 -9.00
C GLY A 3 2.67 -0.91 -9.09
N ALA A 4 1.89 -0.91 -10.17
CA ALA A 4 0.66 -0.09 -10.25
C ALA A 4 -0.35 -0.45 -9.15
N ALA A 5 -0.50 -1.75 -8.86
CA ALA A 5 -1.33 -2.24 -7.76
C ALA A 5 -0.83 -1.77 -6.39
N ASN A 6 0.49 -1.66 -6.20
CA ASN A 6 1.09 -1.21 -4.94
C ASN A 6 0.79 0.27 -4.71
N LYS A 7 0.95 1.09 -5.76
CA LYS A 7 0.64 2.52 -5.71
C LYS A 7 -0.84 2.78 -5.44
N ALA A 8 -1.73 2.03 -6.10
CA ALA A 8 -3.18 2.14 -5.88
C ALA A 8 -3.57 1.74 -4.46
N LEU A 9 -3.00 0.66 -3.92
CA LEU A 9 -3.25 0.24 -2.54
C LEU A 9 -2.80 1.29 -1.52
N ILE A 10 -1.58 1.82 -1.66
CA ILE A 10 -1.07 2.87 -0.77
C ILE A 10 -1.98 4.11 -0.81
N ALA A 11 -2.41 4.53 -2.01
CA ALA A 11 -3.29 5.69 -2.16
C ALA A 11 -4.69 5.47 -1.56
N LEU A 12 -5.24 4.25 -1.69
CA LEU A 12 -6.53 3.89 -1.11
C LEU A 12 -6.46 3.92 0.43
N LEU A 13 -5.45 3.27 1.01
CA LEU A 13 -5.29 3.18 2.45
C LEU A 13 -4.94 4.55 3.07
N SER A 14 -4.06 5.33 2.45
CA SER A 14 -3.71 6.67 2.93
C SER A 14 -4.95 7.57 3.03
N LYS A 15 -5.87 7.45 2.05
CA LYS A 15 -7.12 8.21 2.06
C LYS A 15 -8.13 7.66 3.08
N HIS A 16 -8.18 6.34 3.26
CA HIS A 16 -9.13 5.72 4.18
C HIS A 16 -8.79 6.03 5.65
N PHE A 17 -7.50 6.04 5.99
CA PHE A 17 -7.02 6.27 7.36
C PHE A 17 -6.57 7.72 7.63
N ASP A 18 -6.66 8.61 6.65
CA ASP A 18 -6.23 10.01 6.73
C ASP A 18 -4.77 10.19 7.20
N VAL A 19 -3.88 9.31 6.70
CA VAL A 19 -2.45 9.35 6.99
C VAL A 19 -1.63 9.69 5.75
N ALA A 20 -0.41 10.17 5.95
CA ALA A 20 0.51 10.42 4.84
C ALA A 20 0.84 9.10 4.11
N LYS A 21 0.99 9.15 2.79
CA LYS A 21 1.40 7.98 1.97
C LYS A 21 2.75 7.39 2.40
N SER A 22 3.60 8.17 3.06
CA SER A 22 4.89 7.73 3.61
C SER A 22 4.75 6.84 4.85
N GLN A 23 3.62 6.92 5.56
CA GLN A 23 3.31 6.09 6.73
C GLN A 23 2.78 4.72 6.29
N VAL A 24 2.10 4.64 5.15
CA VAL A 24 1.59 3.38 4.60
C VAL A 24 2.69 2.62 3.87
N LYS A 25 3.20 1.54 4.46
CA LYS A 25 4.33 0.76 3.92
C LYS A 25 3.98 -0.71 3.74
N ILE A 26 4.18 -1.23 2.53
CA ILE A 26 4.03 -2.67 2.26
C ILE A 26 5.27 -3.38 2.82
N ILE A 27 5.10 -4.13 3.90
CA ILE A 27 6.18 -4.88 4.55
C ILE A 27 6.32 -6.30 3.98
N SER A 28 5.26 -6.84 3.36
CA SER A 28 5.30 -8.14 2.69
C SER A 28 4.26 -8.26 1.56
N GLY A 29 4.54 -9.16 0.60
CA GLY A 29 3.60 -9.48 -0.48
C GLY A 29 3.66 -8.55 -1.70
N LEU A 30 4.77 -7.87 -1.97
CA LEU A 30 4.93 -6.94 -3.11
C LEU A 30 4.44 -7.50 -4.46
N THR A 31 4.63 -8.80 -4.69
CA THR A 31 4.19 -9.55 -5.88
C THR A 31 2.98 -10.46 -5.62
N SER A 32 2.56 -10.58 -4.36
CA SER A 32 1.45 -11.45 -3.94
C SER A 32 0.12 -10.72 -4.01
N ARG A 33 -0.97 -11.50 -4.12
CA ARG A 33 -2.35 -10.96 -4.01
C ARG A 33 -2.63 -10.46 -2.60
N ASN A 34 -2.17 -11.23 -1.60
CA ASN A 34 -2.26 -10.86 -0.20
C ASN A 34 -1.03 -10.03 0.17
N LYS A 35 -1.26 -8.86 0.78
CA LYS A 35 -0.22 -7.90 1.16
C LYS A 35 -0.36 -7.56 2.62
N VAL A 36 0.76 -7.52 3.31
CA VAL A 36 0.83 -7.03 4.69
C VAL A 36 1.35 -5.61 4.63
N VAL A 37 0.61 -4.70 5.26
CA VAL A 37 0.85 -3.26 5.21
C VAL A 37 0.93 -2.74 6.65
N GLU A 38 1.95 -1.93 6.92
CA GLU A 38 2.09 -1.13 8.12
C GLU A 38 1.51 0.26 7.86
N ILE A 39 0.80 0.83 8.83
CA ILE A 39 0.12 2.13 8.76
C ILE A 39 0.48 2.92 10.01
#